data_AF-A0A0G4EHA8-F1
#
_entry.id   AF-A0A0G4EHA8-F1
#
_cell.length_a   1.000
_cell.length_b   1.000
_cell.length_c   1.000
_cell.angle_alpha   90.00
_cell.angle_beta   90.00
_cell.angle_gamma   90.00
#
_symmetry.space_group_name_H-M   'P 1'
#
loop_
_entity.id
_entity.type
_entity.pdbx_description
1 polymer ?
#
loop_
_entity_poly.entity_id
_entity_poly.type
_entity_poly.pdbx_seq_one_letter_code
_entity_poly.pdbx_strand_id
1 'polypeptide(L)'
;MCCGRPMCWSRAATSGLAMGRFIRLAAIYRLTPANGLPLVLSAWWLTAHLPSRTAFHQLPLAMAIYRLFGHMLTYSGTSLALQQADRGAYRVASVTFRVVPLGELPGGHRYADGYKRTDPVIRCGSLFFRSFSAFVLERLLPWWSDGQGVGKRRMLSAHLGRDDPRYGRLLRTDGIIEGQGIAADNRDDWGNLNAANAGDHRRVIVSGWRSGETVAAHLRVGNGRVELYTTEAPAADRSHPLADRYSVSIGAARRLLRPFGLESDVIDRGTVIDRGTVVG
;
A
#
# COMPACT_ATOMS: atom_id res chain seq x y z
N MET A 1 -38.99 -13.15 15.79
CA MET A 1 -37.68 -13.82 15.75
C MET A 1 -36.97 -13.45 14.45
N CYS A 2 -36.04 -12.50 14.48
CA CYS A 2 -35.29 -12.11 13.29
C CYS A 2 -34.01 -12.93 13.20
N CYS A 3 -33.92 -13.81 12.20
CA CYS A 3 -32.70 -14.52 11.83
C CYS A 3 -31.65 -13.50 11.36
N GLY A 4 -30.74 -13.11 12.26
CA GLY A 4 -29.54 -12.36 11.90
C GLY A 4 -28.67 -13.24 11.01
N ARG A 5 -28.54 -12.89 9.72
CA ARG A 5 -27.63 -13.58 8.81
C ARG A 5 -26.21 -13.58 9.42
N PRO A 6 -25.55 -14.74 9.53
CA PRO A 6 -24.18 -14.80 10.02
C PRO A 6 -23.25 -14.04 9.07
N MET A 7 -22.38 -13.22 9.64
CA MET A 7 -21.30 -12.56 8.90
C MET A 7 -20.45 -13.65 8.23
N CYS A 8 -20.29 -13.57 6.91
CA CYS A 8 -19.52 -14.54 6.14
C CYS A 8 -18.02 -14.37 6.48
N TRP A 9 -17.53 -15.21 7.39
CA TRP A 9 -16.19 -15.15 8.01
C TRP A 9 -15.02 -15.04 7.01
N SER A 10 -15.18 -15.57 5.80
CA SER A 10 -14.15 -15.50 4.74
C SER A 10 -13.85 -14.06 4.26
N ARG A 11 -14.85 -13.16 4.28
CA ARG A 11 -14.68 -11.78 3.81
C ARG A 11 -14.00 -10.88 4.85
N ALA A 12 -14.28 -11.12 6.13
CA ALA A 12 -13.58 -10.46 7.22
C ALA A 12 -12.09 -10.87 7.26
N ALA A 13 -11.79 -12.12 6.92
CA ALA A 13 -10.42 -12.62 6.85
C ALA A 13 -9.57 -11.85 5.83
N THR A 14 -10.08 -11.55 4.63
CA THR A 14 -9.29 -10.84 3.60
C THR A 14 -8.98 -9.38 3.99
N SER A 15 -9.97 -8.64 4.52
CA SER A 15 -9.76 -7.26 4.98
C SER A 15 -8.89 -7.21 6.24
N GLY A 16 -9.09 -8.13 7.19
CA GLY A 16 -8.24 -8.26 8.37
C GLY A 16 -6.79 -8.58 8.01
N LEU A 17 -6.57 -9.45 7.02
CA LEU A 17 -5.24 -9.80 6.52
C LEU A 17 -4.53 -8.60 5.90
N ALA A 18 -5.23 -7.82 5.06
CA ALA A 18 -4.66 -6.60 4.47
C ALA A 18 -4.24 -5.58 5.54
N MET A 19 -5.07 -5.39 6.58
CA MET A 19 -4.76 -4.48 7.69
C MET A 19 -3.64 -4.99 8.58
N GLY A 20 -3.56 -6.30 8.83
CA GLY A 20 -2.43 -6.91 9.54
C GLY A 20 -1.11 -6.66 8.80
N ARG A 21 -1.09 -6.82 7.47
CA ARG A 21 0.09 -6.52 6.62
C ARG A 21 0.49 -5.05 6.68
N PHE A 22 -0.50 -4.15 6.63
CA PHE A 22 -0.29 -2.72 6.80
C PHE A 22 0.37 -2.40 8.15
N ILE A 23 -0.11 -2.97 9.27
CA ILE A 23 0.46 -2.76 10.60
C ILE A 23 1.93 -3.18 10.66
N ARG A 24 2.29 -4.31 10.04
CA ARG A 24 3.70 -4.77 10.01
C ARG A 24 4.60 -3.80 9.27
N LEU A 25 4.16 -3.32 8.10
CA LEU A 25 4.90 -2.32 7.35
C LEU A 25 5.00 -1.00 8.13
N ALA A 26 3.92 -0.58 8.78
CA ALA A 26 3.91 0.60 9.65
C ALA A 26 4.93 0.48 10.80
N ALA A 27 5.11 -0.73 11.36
CA ALA A 27 6.14 -0.98 12.37
C ALA A 27 7.57 -0.85 11.81
N ILE A 28 7.83 -1.40 10.61
CA ILE A 28 9.13 -1.24 9.93
C ILE A 28 9.42 0.25 9.64
N TYR A 29 8.39 1.01 9.25
CA TYR A 29 8.47 2.46 9.04
C TYR A 29 8.40 3.28 10.34
N ARG A 30 8.44 2.64 11.52
CA ARG A 30 8.42 3.30 12.84
C ARG A 30 7.24 4.26 13.05
N LEU A 31 6.09 3.92 12.47
CA LEU A 31 4.85 4.64 12.67
C LEU A 31 4.07 4.13 13.88
N THR A 32 4.39 2.94 14.38
CA THR A 32 3.84 2.39 15.61
C THR A 32 4.46 3.06 16.83
N PRO A 33 3.81 2.99 18.02
CA PRO A 33 4.42 3.52 19.23
C PRO A 33 5.75 2.79 19.56
N ALA A 34 6.57 3.39 20.42
CA ALA A 34 7.94 2.92 20.70
C ALA A 34 8.01 1.50 21.29
N ASN A 35 6.92 1.03 21.92
CA ASN A 35 6.80 -0.35 22.39
C ASN A 35 6.56 -1.38 21.26
N GLY A 36 6.38 -0.94 20.02
CA GLY A 36 6.33 -1.78 18.84
C GLY A 36 5.04 -2.60 18.68
N LEU A 37 5.20 -3.85 18.26
CA LEU A 37 4.10 -4.82 18.10
C LEU A 37 4.13 -5.85 19.25
N PRO A 38 2.96 -6.39 19.68
CA PRO A 38 1.63 -6.17 19.11
C PRO A 38 1.02 -4.82 19.50
N LEU A 39 0.15 -4.32 18.63
CA LEU A 39 -0.68 -3.16 18.94
C LEU A 39 -1.75 -3.56 19.97
N VAL A 40 -1.73 -2.93 21.15
CA VAL A 40 -2.64 -3.23 22.26
C VAL A 40 -3.75 -2.18 22.32
N LEU A 41 -5.00 -2.60 22.11
CA LEU A 41 -6.17 -1.75 22.23
C LEU A 41 -6.62 -1.71 23.69
N SER A 42 -6.81 -0.51 24.26
CA SER A 42 -7.33 -0.40 25.61
C SER A 42 -8.84 -0.67 25.64
N ALA A 43 -9.29 -1.42 26.65
CA ALA A 43 -10.71 -1.71 26.85
C ALA A 43 -11.53 -0.42 27.00
N TRP A 44 -10.96 0.58 27.70
CA TRP A 44 -11.58 1.90 27.83
C TRP A 44 -11.73 2.61 26.49
N TRP A 45 -10.69 2.61 25.64
CA TRP A 45 -10.78 3.27 24.33
C TRP A 45 -11.84 2.60 23.46
N LEU A 46 -11.90 1.27 23.46
CA LEU A 46 -12.96 0.53 22.78
C LEU A 46 -14.34 0.98 23.30
N THR A 47 -14.58 1.01 24.61
CA THR A 47 -15.88 1.44 25.13
C THR A 47 -16.23 2.89 24.76
N ALA A 48 -15.24 3.79 24.72
CA ALA A 48 -15.46 5.21 24.43
C ALA A 48 -15.56 5.55 22.93
N HIS A 49 -14.93 4.75 22.06
CA HIS A 49 -14.76 5.10 20.64
C HIS A 49 -15.22 4.01 19.67
N LEU A 50 -15.53 2.80 20.14
CA LEU A 50 -16.23 1.84 19.29
C LEU A 50 -17.62 2.44 19.02
N PRO A 51 -17.99 2.65 17.76
CA PRO A 51 -19.33 3.08 17.46
C PRO A 51 -20.31 2.02 17.96
N SER A 52 -21.56 2.42 18.23
CA SER A 52 -22.65 1.45 18.36
C SER A 52 -22.58 0.46 17.19
N ARG A 53 -23.02 -0.79 17.39
CA ARG A 53 -23.01 -1.82 16.33
C ARG A 53 -23.53 -1.27 15.00
N THR A 54 -24.58 -0.45 15.04
CA THR A 54 -25.15 0.24 13.89
C THR A 54 -24.15 1.19 13.23
N ALA A 55 -23.49 2.06 13.99
CA ALA A 55 -22.52 3.02 13.45
C ALA A 55 -21.22 2.32 12.96
N PHE A 56 -20.85 1.17 13.51
CA PHE A 56 -19.74 0.37 12.98
C PHE A 56 -20.10 -0.21 11.60
N HIS A 57 -21.36 -0.64 11.42
CA HIS A 57 -21.87 -1.13 10.14
C HIS A 57 -22.12 -0.02 9.10
N GLN A 58 -22.06 1.27 9.48
CA GLN A 58 -22.14 2.38 8.53
C GLN A 58 -20.82 2.60 7.78
N LEU A 59 -19.69 2.13 8.32
CA LEU A 59 -18.41 2.17 7.64
C LEU A 59 -18.16 0.89 6.84
N PRO A 60 -17.52 0.98 5.67
CA PRO A 60 -16.93 -0.18 5.03
C PRO A 60 -15.97 -0.90 5.97
N LEU A 61 -15.99 -2.24 5.96
CA LEU A 61 -15.28 -3.06 6.95
C LEU A 61 -13.78 -2.74 7.07
N ALA A 62 -13.07 -2.55 5.96
CA ALA A 62 -11.65 -2.20 5.94
C ALA A 62 -11.37 -0.86 6.64
N MET A 63 -12.24 0.14 6.43
CA MET A 63 -12.17 1.45 7.09
C MET A 63 -12.49 1.33 8.58
N ALA A 64 -13.49 0.51 8.93
CA ALA A 64 -13.85 0.25 10.31
C ALA A 64 -12.71 -0.42 11.08
N ILE A 65 -12.07 -1.44 10.49
CA ILE A 65 -10.88 -2.10 11.04
C ILE A 65 -9.72 -1.10 11.18
N TYR A 66 -9.43 -0.30 10.15
CA TYR A 66 -8.38 0.72 10.21
C TYR A 66 -8.62 1.74 11.33
N ARG A 67 -9.88 2.18 11.52
CA ARG A 67 -10.23 3.12 12.60
C ARG A 67 -9.86 2.60 13.99
N LEU A 68 -9.89 1.27 14.20
CA LEU A 68 -9.54 0.67 15.49
C LEU A 68 -8.09 0.91 15.88
N PHE A 69 -7.15 0.95 14.93
CA PHE A 69 -5.72 1.06 15.26
C PHE A 69 -5.04 2.31 14.68
N GLY A 70 -5.63 2.97 13.67
CA GLY A 70 -4.99 4.08 12.96
C GLY A 70 -4.66 5.26 13.88
N HIS A 71 -5.42 5.45 14.95
CA HIS A 71 -5.15 6.50 15.96
C HIS A 71 -3.87 6.25 16.78
N MET A 72 -3.40 5.00 16.85
CA MET A 72 -2.16 4.61 17.54
C MET A 72 -0.94 4.78 16.66
N LEU A 73 -1.13 5.10 15.38
CA LEU A 73 -0.05 5.32 14.43
C LEU A 73 0.22 6.81 14.31
N THR A 74 1.50 7.17 14.26
CA THR A 74 1.93 8.57 14.22
C THR A 74 2.99 8.76 13.15
N TYR A 75 2.81 9.78 12.32
CA TYR A 75 3.79 10.25 11.35
C TYR A 75 4.14 11.70 11.66
N SER A 76 5.42 11.98 11.96
CA SER A 76 5.90 13.34 12.27
C SER A 76 5.03 14.06 13.32
N GLY A 77 4.69 13.37 14.40
CA GLY A 77 3.83 13.88 15.48
C GLY A 77 2.34 13.95 15.15
N THR A 78 1.94 13.68 13.90
CA THR A 78 0.54 13.68 13.46
C THR A 78 -0.05 12.27 13.52
N SER A 79 -1.18 12.12 14.23
CA SER A 79 -1.92 10.86 14.26
C SER A 79 -2.46 10.48 12.89
N LEU A 80 -2.38 9.21 12.53
CA LEU A 80 -2.97 8.64 11.31
C LEU A 80 -4.39 8.12 11.55
N ALA A 81 -5.10 8.68 12.54
CA ALA A 81 -6.50 8.38 12.81
C ALA A 81 -7.37 8.63 11.57
N LEU A 82 -8.29 7.71 11.29
CA LEU A 82 -9.36 7.94 10.32
C LEU A 82 -10.40 8.87 10.94
N GLN A 83 -10.64 9.99 10.28
CA GLN A 83 -11.61 11.00 10.72
C GLN A 83 -12.62 11.27 9.61
N GLN A 84 -13.86 11.53 10.00
CA GLN A 84 -14.88 12.02 9.07
C GLN A 84 -14.62 13.50 8.78
N ALA A 85 -14.84 13.92 7.54
CA ALA A 85 -14.75 15.29 7.08
C ALA A 85 -16.10 15.70 6.44
N ASP A 86 -16.18 16.94 5.96
CA ASP A 86 -17.43 17.49 5.42
C ASP A 86 -17.92 16.73 4.18
N ARG A 87 -19.24 16.74 3.98
CA ARG A 87 -19.91 16.22 2.77
C ARG A 87 -19.61 14.74 2.45
N GLY A 88 -19.46 13.92 3.49
CA GLY A 88 -19.20 12.48 3.33
C GLY A 88 -17.77 12.12 2.94
N ALA A 89 -16.86 13.10 2.98
CA ALA A 89 -15.43 12.85 2.86
C ALA A 89 -14.85 12.30 4.18
N TYR A 90 -13.64 11.77 4.07
CA TYR A 90 -12.84 11.27 5.16
C TYR A 90 -11.44 11.85 5.07
N ARG A 91 -10.70 11.83 6.17
CA ARG A 91 -9.29 12.18 6.18
C ARG A 91 -8.47 11.24 7.04
N VAL A 92 -7.21 11.05 6.65
CA VAL A 92 -6.15 10.42 7.45
C VAL A 92 -4.94 11.35 7.37
N ALA A 93 -4.46 11.83 8.52
CA ALA A 93 -3.52 12.94 8.60
C ALA A 93 -4.04 14.15 7.77
N SER A 94 -3.20 14.72 6.89
CA SER A 94 -3.56 15.82 5.99
C SER A 94 -4.22 15.39 4.68
N VAL A 95 -4.48 14.09 4.48
CA VAL A 95 -4.98 13.54 3.21
C VAL A 95 -6.50 13.33 3.27
N THR A 96 -7.24 14.11 2.49
CA THR A 96 -8.69 13.98 2.32
C THR A 96 -9.04 13.05 1.16
N PHE A 97 -10.03 12.18 1.35
CA PHE A 97 -10.52 11.25 0.34
C PHE A 97 -12.03 11.01 0.50
N ARG A 98 -12.64 10.35 -0.49
CA ARG A 98 -14.02 9.86 -0.40
C ARG A 98 -14.13 8.42 -0.87
N VAL A 99 -15.15 7.73 -0.38
CA VAL A 99 -15.56 6.43 -0.93
C VAL A 99 -16.28 6.67 -2.25
N VAL A 100 -16.01 5.85 -3.26
CA VAL A 100 -16.73 5.87 -4.53
C VAL A 100 -17.66 4.66 -4.59
N PRO A 101 -18.98 4.86 -4.50
CA PRO A 101 -19.96 3.81 -4.68
C PRO A 101 -19.83 3.14 -6.05
N LEU A 102 -20.17 1.85 -6.13
CA LEU A 102 -20.17 1.10 -7.39
C LEU A 102 -21.02 1.79 -8.49
N GLY A 103 -22.15 2.40 -8.13
CA GLY A 103 -23.03 3.09 -9.07
C GLY A 103 -22.47 4.40 -9.65
N GLU A 104 -21.40 4.96 -9.06
CA GLU A 104 -20.69 6.11 -9.63
C GLU A 104 -19.59 5.69 -10.63
N LEU A 105 -19.25 4.41 -10.70
CA LEU A 105 -18.24 3.91 -11.64
C LEU A 105 -18.85 3.79 -13.04
N PRO A 106 -18.19 4.31 -14.09
CA PRO A 106 -18.64 4.12 -15.47
C PRO A 106 -18.78 2.63 -15.83
N GLY A 107 -19.67 2.32 -16.77
CA GLY A 107 -19.82 0.96 -17.30
C GLY A 107 -18.49 0.46 -17.88
N GLY A 108 -18.08 -0.75 -17.49
CA GLY A 108 -16.80 -1.34 -17.91
C GLY A 108 -15.56 -0.75 -17.23
N HIS A 109 -15.71 0.13 -16.24
CA HIS A 109 -14.57 0.65 -15.48
C HIS A 109 -13.83 -0.49 -14.77
N ARG A 110 -12.50 -0.55 -14.89
CA ARG A 110 -11.68 -1.67 -14.37
C ARG A 110 -11.89 -1.95 -12.88
N TYR A 111 -12.14 -0.93 -12.06
CA TYR A 111 -12.40 -1.12 -10.62
C TYR A 111 -13.85 -1.47 -10.27
N ALA A 112 -14.76 -1.49 -11.26
CA ALA A 112 -16.08 -2.08 -11.07
C ALA A 112 -15.98 -3.60 -10.98
N ASP A 113 -15.07 -4.19 -11.78
CA ASP A 113 -14.76 -5.62 -11.68
C ASP A 113 -14.02 -5.93 -10.37
N GLY A 114 -14.54 -6.91 -9.64
CA GLY A 114 -14.06 -7.25 -8.30
C GLY A 114 -14.31 -6.17 -7.23
N TYR A 115 -15.22 -5.21 -7.45
CA TYR A 115 -15.56 -4.19 -6.44
C TYR A 115 -16.03 -4.84 -5.12
N LYS A 116 -15.41 -4.45 -4.01
CA LYS A 116 -15.75 -4.97 -2.67
C LYS A 116 -16.35 -3.86 -1.83
N ARG A 117 -17.64 -3.97 -1.48
CA ARG A 117 -18.28 -3.03 -0.53
C ARG A 117 -17.58 -3.00 0.84
N THR A 118 -16.91 -4.08 1.22
CA THR A 118 -16.15 -4.17 2.48
C THR A 118 -14.79 -3.49 2.41
N ASP A 119 -14.24 -3.28 1.21
CA ASP A 119 -12.96 -2.58 0.97
C ASP A 119 -13.09 -1.76 -0.32
N PRO A 120 -13.81 -0.62 -0.27
CA PRO A 120 -14.35 0.02 -1.45
C PRO A 120 -13.30 0.88 -2.15
N VAL A 121 -13.61 1.23 -3.40
CA VAL A 121 -12.81 2.16 -4.21
C VAL A 121 -12.74 3.53 -3.53
N ILE A 122 -11.53 4.11 -3.52
CA ILE A 122 -11.25 5.39 -2.88
C ILE A 122 -10.84 6.42 -3.93
N ARG A 123 -11.38 7.63 -3.79
CA ARG A 123 -10.99 8.83 -4.55
C ARG A 123 -10.22 9.79 -3.65
N CYS A 124 -9.05 10.22 -4.09
CA CYS A 124 -8.24 11.21 -3.39
C CYS A 124 -7.63 12.20 -4.41
N GLY A 125 -8.25 13.36 -4.60
CA GLY A 125 -7.83 14.33 -5.61
C GLY A 125 -7.96 13.75 -7.03
N SER A 126 -6.88 13.75 -7.81
CA SER A 126 -6.82 13.12 -9.14
C SER A 126 -6.59 11.60 -9.09
N LEU A 127 -6.22 11.06 -7.92
CA LEU A 127 -5.87 9.65 -7.76
C LEU A 127 -7.09 8.81 -7.38
N PHE A 128 -7.13 7.63 -7.98
CA PHE A 128 -8.19 6.66 -7.85
C PHE A 128 -7.62 5.31 -7.45
N PHE A 129 -8.08 4.74 -6.34
CA PHE A 129 -7.51 3.52 -5.77
C PHE A 129 -8.52 2.38 -5.84
N ARG A 130 -8.06 1.18 -6.22
CA ARG A 130 -8.93 0.00 -6.36
C ARG A 130 -9.65 -0.36 -5.04
N SER A 131 -9.04 -0.05 -3.90
CA SER A 131 -9.63 -0.28 -2.58
C SER A 131 -9.09 0.68 -1.51
N PHE A 132 -9.71 0.70 -0.33
CA PHE A 132 -9.21 1.45 0.82
C PHE A 132 -7.90 0.88 1.34
N SER A 133 -7.74 -0.44 1.37
CA SER A 133 -6.46 -1.08 1.69
C SER A 133 -5.34 -0.64 0.75
N ALA A 134 -5.63 -0.58 -0.56
CA ALA A 134 -4.66 -0.09 -1.56
C ALA A 134 -4.31 1.39 -1.34
N PHE A 135 -5.31 2.22 -0.99
CA PHE A 135 -5.08 3.62 -0.63
C PHE A 135 -4.14 3.76 0.57
N VAL A 136 -4.40 3.09 1.71
CA VAL A 136 -3.54 3.25 2.89
C VAL A 136 -2.14 2.69 2.66
N LEU A 137 -1.99 1.58 1.94
CA LEU A 137 -0.67 1.06 1.56
C LEU A 137 0.05 2.04 0.62
N GLU A 138 -0.64 2.62 -0.36
CA GLU A 138 -0.04 3.64 -1.22
C GLU A 138 0.37 4.87 -0.43
N ARG A 139 -0.36 5.29 0.63
CA ARG A 139 0.06 6.42 1.45
C ARG A 139 1.23 6.11 2.37
N LEU A 140 1.25 4.90 2.93
CA LEU A 140 2.34 4.42 3.78
C LEU A 140 3.68 4.47 3.07
N LEU A 141 3.72 3.97 1.83
CA LEU A 141 4.99 3.68 1.16
C LEU A 141 5.81 4.90 0.73
N PRO A 142 5.27 6.02 0.22
CA PRO A 142 6.00 7.21 -0.21
C PRO A 142 5.82 8.44 0.68
N TRP A 143 4.76 8.53 1.49
CA TRP A 143 4.47 9.75 2.26
C TRP A 143 4.79 9.58 3.73
N TRP A 144 4.43 8.44 4.32
CA TRP A 144 4.68 8.20 5.75
C TRP A 144 6.01 7.50 6.01
N SER A 145 6.68 7.00 4.96
CA SER A 145 7.97 6.31 5.05
C SER A 145 9.16 7.20 5.38
N ASP A 146 9.01 8.52 5.20
CA ASP A 146 10.14 9.46 5.24
C ASP A 146 10.36 10.01 6.67
N GLY A 147 9.56 9.54 7.64
CA GLY A 147 9.66 9.91 9.05
C GLY A 147 10.66 9.06 9.84
N GLN A 148 11.35 9.70 10.79
CA GLN A 148 12.17 9.11 11.86
C GLN A 148 13.18 8.02 11.47
N GLY A 149 14.14 8.37 10.60
CA GLY A 149 15.40 7.63 10.48
C GLY A 149 15.30 6.23 9.86
N VAL A 150 14.11 5.82 9.41
CA VAL A 150 13.94 4.65 8.54
C VAL A 150 14.34 5.12 7.15
N GLY A 151 15.65 5.12 6.87
CA GLY A 151 16.22 5.65 5.63
C GLY A 151 15.77 4.87 4.40
N LYS A 152 14.50 5.04 4.00
CA LYS A 152 13.93 4.47 2.79
C LYS A 152 14.64 5.09 1.60
N ARG A 153 15.26 4.24 0.80
CA ARG A 153 16.07 4.66 -0.35
C ARG A 153 15.45 4.16 -1.62
N ARG A 154 15.44 5.01 -2.64
CA ARG A 154 15.27 4.57 -4.02
C ARG A 154 16.59 3.96 -4.47
N MET A 155 16.64 2.65 -4.56
CA MET A 155 17.87 1.94 -4.89
C MET A 155 18.09 1.89 -6.40
N LEU A 156 17.03 1.65 -7.16
CA LEU A 156 17.12 1.35 -8.59
C LEU A 156 15.96 1.96 -9.37
N SER A 157 16.22 2.36 -10.61
CA SER A 157 15.23 2.76 -11.59
C SER A 157 15.56 2.18 -12.95
N ALA A 158 14.59 1.52 -13.58
CA ALA A 158 14.68 1.06 -14.96
C ALA A 158 13.58 1.70 -15.81
N HIS A 159 13.94 2.13 -17.02
CA HIS A 159 12.99 2.62 -18.01
C HIS A 159 12.75 1.51 -19.04
N LEU A 160 11.50 1.04 -19.11
CA LEU A 160 11.11 -0.05 -20.01
C LEU A 160 10.28 0.45 -21.20
N GLY A 161 9.77 1.69 -21.14
CA GLY A 161 8.79 2.19 -22.09
C GLY A 161 7.37 1.72 -21.76
N ARG A 162 6.37 2.46 -22.23
CA ARG A 162 4.95 2.12 -21.99
C ARG A 162 4.46 1.00 -22.91
N ASP A 163 5.13 0.84 -24.06
CA ASP A 163 4.77 -0.11 -25.12
C ASP A 163 5.39 -1.50 -24.92
N ASP A 164 6.27 -1.67 -23.92
CA ASP A 164 6.80 -3.01 -23.59
C ASP A 164 5.66 -3.89 -23.05
N PRO A 165 5.30 -5.00 -23.72
CA PRO A 165 4.21 -5.86 -23.30
C PRO A 165 4.47 -6.50 -21.93
N ARG A 166 5.73 -6.74 -21.54
CA ARG A 166 6.12 -7.28 -20.24
C ARG A 166 5.83 -6.27 -19.12
N TYR A 167 6.11 -5.00 -19.37
CA TYR A 167 5.74 -3.90 -18.47
C TYR A 167 4.22 -3.81 -18.31
N GLY A 168 3.48 -3.87 -19.44
CA GLY A 168 2.02 -3.89 -19.43
C GLY A 168 1.44 -5.06 -18.62
N ARG A 169 2.03 -6.25 -18.72
CA ARG A 169 1.65 -7.42 -17.89
C ARG A 169 1.89 -7.18 -16.41
N LEU A 170 3.07 -6.68 -16.01
CA LEU A 170 3.37 -6.39 -14.60
C LEU A 170 2.41 -5.35 -14.02
N LEU A 171 2.02 -4.35 -14.81
CA LEU A 171 1.12 -3.28 -14.38
C LEU A 171 -0.35 -3.72 -14.26
N ARG A 172 -0.80 -4.68 -15.08
CA ARG A 172 -2.23 -5.02 -15.20
C ARG A 172 -2.61 -6.40 -14.68
N THR A 173 -1.66 -7.32 -14.50
CA THR A 173 -2.01 -8.70 -14.13
C THR A 173 -2.54 -8.77 -12.70
N ASP A 174 -3.57 -9.58 -12.46
CA ASP A 174 -3.92 -10.03 -11.11
C ASP A 174 -3.09 -11.26 -10.69
N GLY A 175 -2.15 -11.72 -11.54
CA GLY A 175 -1.31 -12.90 -11.35
C GLY A 175 -0.16 -12.76 -10.35
N ILE A 176 -0.06 -11.64 -9.63
CA ILE A 176 0.87 -11.54 -8.48
C ILE A 176 0.24 -12.34 -7.35
N ILE A 177 0.71 -13.58 -7.18
CA ILE A 177 0.22 -14.44 -6.11
C ILE A 177 0.64 -13.88 -4.76
N GLU A 178 -0.14 -14.19 -3.73
CA GLU A 178 0.07 -13.70 -2.36
C GLU A 178 1.48 -14.03 -1.80
N GLY A 179 2.08 -15.11 -2.30
CA GLY A 179 3.46 -15.52 -1.99
C GLY A 179 4.56 -14.74 -2.72
N GLN A 180 4.24 -13.89 -3.68
CA GLN A 180 5.21 -13.08 -4.43
C GLN A 180 5.20 -11.61 -4.00
N GLY A 181 4.03 -11.08 -3.65
CA GLY A 181 3.91 -9.71 -3.20
C GLY A 181 2.48 -9.28 -2.94
N ILE A 182 2.34 -8.03 -2.48
CA ILE A 182 1.04 -7.38 -2.30
C ILE A 182 0.96 -6.22 -3.30
N ALA A 183 0.00 -6.28 -4.22
CA ALA A 183 -0.25 -5.21 -5.17
C ALA A 183 -1.20 -4.15 -4.57
N ALA A 184 -0.83 -2.89 -4.74
CA ALA A 184 -1.67 -1.73 -4.47
C ALA A 184 -1.77 -0.89 -5.76
N ASP A 185 -2.94 -0.96 -6.39
CA ASP A 185 -3.21 -0.32 -7.67
C ASP A 185 -3.84 1.06 -7.48
N ASN A 186 -3.37 2.02 -8.26
CA ASN A 186 -4.04 3.31 -8.41
C ASN A 186 -4.00 3.81 -9.85
N ARG A 187 -4.88 4.75 -10.16
CA ARG A 187 -5.04 5.36 -11.46
C ARG A 187 -5.09 6.88 -11.28
N ASP A 188 -4.32 7.60 -12.07
CA ASP A 188 -4.40 9.06 -12.17
C ASP A 188 -5.28 9.41 -13.36
N ASP A 189 -6.48 9.89 -13.08
CA ASP A 189 -7.50 10.22 -14.07
C ASP A 189 -7.82 11.72 -14.13
N TRP A 190 -6.98 12.53 -13.47
CA TRP A 190 -7.07 14.00 -13.44
C TRP A 190 -8.39 14.58 -12.92
N GLY A 191 -9.22 13.80 -12.24
CA GLY A 191 -10.55 14.28 -11.82
C GLY A 191 -11.69 13.54 -12.50
N ASN A 192 -11.43 12.83 -13.58
CA ASN A 192 -12.44 12.39 -14.52
C ASN A 192 -12.44 10.85 -14.67
N LEU A 193 -13.46 10.20 -14.12
CA LEU A 193 -13.63 8.74 -14.20
C LEU A 193 -13.74 8.22 -15.65
N ASN A 194 -14.06 9.09 -16.61
CA ASN A 194 -14.16 8.77 -18.03
C ASN A 194 -12.89 9.14 -18.82
N ALA A 195 -11.78 9.49 -18.16
CA ALA A 195 -10.56 9.88 -18.83
C ALA A 195 -9.99 8.71 -19.68
N ALA A 196 -9.97 8.91 -21.00
CA ALA A 196 -9.50 7.93 -21.97
C ALA A 196 -8.02 7.55 -21.79
N ASN A 197 -7.19 8.51 -21.36
CA ASN A 197 -5.74 8.37 -21.27
C ASN A 197 -5.21 8.32 -19.83
N ALA A 198 -6.05 7.95 -18.86
CA ALA A 198 -5.63 7.93 -17.46
C ALA A 198 -4.44 6.99 -17.20
N GLY A 199 -3.54 7.43 -16.32
CA GLY A 199 -2.29 6.77 -16.02
C GLY A 199 -2.48 5.66 -14.98
N ASP A 200 -2.17 4.42 -15.34
CA ASP A 200 -2.17 3.31 -14.39
C ASP A 200 -0.83 3.26 -13.62
N HIS A 201 -0.92 3.08 -12.31
CA HIS A 201 0.20 2.91 -11.41
C HIS A 201 -0.03 1.70 -10.50
N ARG A 202 1.06 1.04 -10.15
CA ARG A 202 1.05 -0.10 -9.24
C ARG A 202 2.23 -0.03 -8.30
N ARG A 203 1.98 -0.23 -7.01
CA ARG A 203 3.02 -0.57 -6.06
C ARG A 203 2.94 -2.05 -5.74
N VAL A 204 4.07 -2.74 -5.76
CA VAL A 204 4.14 -4.15 -5.35
C VAL A 204 5.09 -4.27 -4.19
N ILE A 205 4.57 -4.61 -3.03
CA ILE A 205 5.37 -4.85 -1.83
C ILE A 205 5.99 -6.24 -2.01
N VAL A 206 7.33 -6.31 -1.98
CA VAL A 206 8.14 -7.54 -2.17
C VAL A 206 8.88 -8.04 -0.91
N SER A 207 9.10 -7.19 0.09
CA SER A 207 9.38 -7.61 1.48
C SER A 207 8.67 -6.72 2.53
N GLY A 208 8.46 -7.23 3.75
CA GLY A 208 8.09 -6.45 4.95
C GLY A 208 6.69 -6.69 5.51
N TRP A 209 5.93 -7.64 4.95
CA TRP A 209 4.56 -7.94 5.41
C TRP A 209 4.41 -9.33 6.04
N ARG A 210 5.48 -10.15 6.03
CA ARG A 210 5.47 -11.47 6.65
C ARG A 210 6.00 -11.44 8.07
N SER A 211 5.81 -12.56 8.77
CA SER A 211 6.41 -12.72 10.09
C SER A 211 7.92 -12.85 10.03
N GLY A 212 8.61 -12.13 10.94
CA GLY A 212 10.07 -12.10 11.03
C GLY A 212 10.76 -11.16 10.04
N GLU A 213 10.06 -10.60 9.05
CA GLU A 213 10.67 -9.65 8.12
C GLU A 213 10.89 -8.29 8.80
N THR A 214 12.13 -7.81 8.76
CA THR A 214 12.55 -6.49 9.28
C THR A 214 12.82 -5.47 8.18
N VAL A 215 12.84 -5.92 6.92
CA VAL A 215 13.09 -5.11 5.73
C VAL A 215 11.79 -4.93 4.97
N ALA A 216 11.41 -3.69 4.71
CA ALA A 216 10.36 -3.35 3.76
C ALA A 216 10.99 -3.02 2.41
N ALA A 217 10.54 -3.71 1.36
CA ALA A 217 10.95 -3.45 -0.01
C ALA A 217 9.73 -3.45 -0.92
N HIS A 218 9.69 -2.53 -1.89
CA HIS A 218 8.60 -2.48 -2.86
C HIS A 218 9.03 -1.93 -4.22
N LEU A 219 8.34 -2.40 -5.26
CA LEU A 219 8.40 -1.83 -6.59
C LEU A 219 7.35 -0.75 -6.76
N ARG A 220 7.70 0.32 -7.48
CA ARG A 220 6.77 1.27 -8.08
C ARG A 220 6.82 1.09 -9.58
N VAL A 221 5.67 0.78 -10.17
CA VAL A 221 5.48 0.53 -11.60
C VAL A 221 4.54 1.61 -12.11
N GLY A 222 5.01 2.41 -13.06
CA GLY A 222 4.24 3.54 -13.58
C GLY A 222 5.04 4.36 -14.57
N ASN A 223 4.37 5.07 -15.48
CA ASN A 223 5.02 5.96 -16.44
C ASN A 223 6.13 5.30 -17.29
N GLY A 224 6.01 4.00 -17.59
CA GLY A 224 7.03 3.26 -18.34
C GLY A 224 8.32 3.01 -17.55
N ARG A 225 8.25 3.08 -16.21
CA ARG A 225 9.37 2.86 -15.30
C ARG A 225 9.04 1.83 -14.24
N VAL A 226 10.07 1.14 -13.78
CA VAL A 226 10.06 0.29 -12.59
C VAL A 226 11.13 0.80 -11.65
N GLU A 227 10.73 1.22 -10.46
CA GLU A 227 11.62 1.72 -9.41
C GLU A 227 11.56 0.78 -8.21
N LEU A 228 12.72 0.46 -7.60
CA LEU A 228 12.80 -0.36 -6.39
C LEU A 228 13.21 0.50 -5.20
N TYR A 229 12.41 0.41 -4.14
CA TYR A 229 12.64 1.09 -2.87
C TYR A 229 12.84 0.07 -1.76
N THR A 230 13.72 0.38 -0.80
CA THR A 230 13.97 -0.47 0.35
C THR A 230 14.32 0.30 1.62
N THR A 231 14.06 -0.30 2.78
CA THR A 231 14.57 0.09 4.10
C THR A 231 15.78 -0.73 4.54
N GLU A 232 16.25 -1.68 3.72
CA GLU A 232 17.44 -2.49 4.00
C GLU A 232 18.68 -1.60 4.10
N ALA A 233 19.44 -1.73 5.19
CA ALA A 233 20.73 -1.10 5.31
C ALA A 233 21.74 -1.81 4.40
N PRO A 234 22.63 -1.09 3.72
CA PRO A 234 23.64 -1.72 2.88
C PRO A 234 24.56 -2.59 3.74
N ALA A 235 24.70 -3.86 3.37
CA ALA A 235 25.61 -4.80 4.03
C ALA A 235 27.07 -4.67 3.55
N ALA A 236 27.30 -3.92 2.47
CA ALA A 236 28.61 -3.73 1.85
C ALA A 236 28.74 -2.32 1.23
N ASP A 237 29.98 -1.95 0.91
CA ASP A 237 30.32 -0.66 0.31
C ASP A 237 29.69 -0.46 -1.08
N ARG A 238 29.63 0.80 -1.53
CA ARG A 238 29.00 1.17 -2.80
C ARG A 238 29.59 0.50 -4.04
N SER A 239 30.86 0.10 -3.99
CA SER A 239 31.55 -0.61 -5.07
C SER A 239 31.06 -2.04 -5.28
N HIS A 240 30.40 -2.64 -4.28
CA HIS A 240 29.89 -4.00 -4.39
C HIS A 240 28.60 -4.06 -5.21
N PRO A 241 28.33 -5.20 -5.89
CA PRO A 241 27.05 -5.47 -6.53
C PRO A 241 25.85 -5.21 -5.62
N LEU A 242 24.73 -4.75 -6.19
CA LEU A 242 23.50 -4.49 -5.41
C LEU A 242 23.01 -5.74 -4.67
N ALA A 243 23.20 -6.93 -5.22
CA ALA A 243 22.81 -8.18 -4.58
C ALA A 243 23.57 -8.45 -3.27
N ASP A 244 24.80 -7.97 -3.15
CA ASP A 244 25.62 -8.13 -1.95
C ASP A 244 25.26 -7.05 -0.92
N ARG A 245 24.96 -5.84 -1.41
CA ARG A 245 24.59 -4.69 -0.57
C ARG A 245 23.19 -4.82 0.00
N TYR A 246 22.24 -5.36 -0.77
CA TYR A 246 20.81 -5.37 -0.47
C TYR A 246 20.19 -6.74 -0.80
N SER A 247 20.79 -7.80 -0.24
CA SER A 247 20.47 -9.18 -0.58
C SER A 247 18.98 -9.53 -0.40
N VAL A 248 18.33 -9.01 0.64
CA VAL A 248 16.92 -9.30 0.93
C VAL A 248 16.03 -8.67 -0.14
N SER A 249 16.25 -7.38 -0.40
CA SER A 249 15.43 -6.57 -1.31
C SER A 249 15.61 -6.99 -2.76
N ILE A 250 16.86 -7.23 -3.19
CA ILE A 250 17.17 -7.69 -4.53
C ILE A 250 16.62 -9.10 -4.74
N GLY A 251 16.83 -10.02 -3.79
CA GLY A 251 16.30 -11.37 -3.87
C GLY A 251 14.77 -11.38 -3.99
N ALA A 252 14.08 -10.55 -3.21
CA ALA A 252 12.64 -10.39 -3.28
C ALA A 252 12.14 -9.82 -4.62
N ALA A 253 12.79 -8.76 -5.12
CA ALA A 253 12.44 -8.15 -6.40
C ALA A 253 12.68 -9.12 -7.57
N ARG A 254 13.79 -9.86 -7.57
CA ARG A 254 14.10 -10.88 -8.59
C ARG A 254 13.00 -11.94 -8.66
N ARG A 255 12.57 -12.49 -7.51
CA ARG A 255 11.47 -13.47 -7.45
C ARG A 255 10.17 -12.95 -8.08
N LEU A 256 9.86 -11.67 -7.87
CA LEU A 256 8.67 -11.06 -8.47
C LEU A 256 8.84 -10.79 -9.98
N LEU A 257 10.00 -10.34 -10.42
CA LEU A 257 10.23 -9.87 -11.79
C LEU A 257 10.50 -11.00 -12.80
N ARG A 258 11.02 -12.14 -12.33
CA ARG A 258 11.36 -13.30 -13.17
C ARG A 258 10.20 -13.83 -14.00
N PRO A 259 8.98 -14.05 -13.45
CA PRO A 259 7.84 -14.52 -14.23
C PRO A 259 7.42 -13.55 -15.35
N PHE A 260 7.81 -12.29 -15.27
CA PHE A 260 7.54 -11.28 -16.29
C PHE A 260 8.64 -11.16 -17.33
N GLY A 261 9.79 -11.81 -17.13
CA GLY A 261 10.99 -11.63 -17.95
C GLY A 261 11.58 -10.22 -17.82
N LEU A 262 11.41 -9.58 -16.66
CA LEU A 262 11.88 -8.21 -16.38
C LEU A 262 13.07 -8.17 -15.42
N GLU A 263 13.50 -9.33 -14.89
CA GLU A 263 14.56 -9.41 -13.90
C GLU A 263 15.84 -8.71 -14.37
N SER A 264 16.35 -9.05 -15.55
CA SER A 264 17.64 -8.50 -16.02
C SER A 264 17.56 -7.03 -16.39
N ASP A 265 16.50 -6.61 -17.09
CA ASP A 265 16.34 -5.21 -17.51
C ASP A 265 16.14 -4.28 -16.31
N VAL A 266 15.51 -4.77 -15.24
CA VAL A 266 15.32 -3.99 -14.02
C VAL A 266 16.51 -4.09 -13.09
N ILE A 267 16.95 -5.29 -12.71
CA ILE A 267 17.95 -5.48 -11.65
C ILE A 267 19.38 -5.32 -12.16
N ASP A 268 19.70 -5.89 -13.32
CA ASP A 268 21.08 -5.94 -13.80
C ASP A 268 21.43 -4.72 -14.67
N ARG A 269 20.45 -4.19 -15.42
CA ARG A 269 20.61 -3.03 -16.33
C ARG A 269 20.01 -1.73 -15.81
N GLY A 270 19.27 -1.77 -14.70
CA GLY A 270 18.68 -0.59 -14.10
C GLY A 270 19.73 0.41 -13.61
N THR A 271 19.38 1.69 -13.63
CA THR A 271 20.22 2.74 -13.07
C THR A 271 20.17 2.70 -11.55
N VAL A 272 21.34 2.57 -10.91
CA VAL A 272 21.49 2.66 -9.46
C VAL A 272 21.37 4.12 -9.02
N ILE A 273 20.45 4.42 -8.11
CA ILE A 273 20.19 5.78 -7.60
C ILE A 273 20.56 5.90 -6.12
N ASP A 274 21.43 5.03 -5.61
CA ASP A 274 21.92 5.10 -4.23
C ASP A 274 22.75 6.37 -3.99
N ARG A 275 22.05 7.48 -3.79
CA ARG A 275 22.58 8.70 -3.19
C ARG A 275 22.61 8.40 -1.70
N GLY A 276 23.67 7.73 -1.24
CA GLY A 276 23.81 7.53 0.19
C GLY A 276 23.84 8.92 0.83
N THR A 277 22.82 9.15 1.65
CA THR A 277 22.65 10.37 2.41
C THR A 277 23.90 10.53 3.26
N VAL A 278 24.73 11.53 2.93
CA VAL A 278 25.72 12.03 3.87
C VAL A 278 24.88 12.64 4.99
N VAL A 279 24.79 11.94 6.11
CA VAL A 279 24.28 12.53 7.34
C VAL A 279 25.37 13.50 7.80
N GLY A 280 25.18 14.78 7.48
CA GLY A 280 25.93 15.88 8.09
C GLY A 280 25.38 16.18 9.47
#